data_AF-A0A0D2J342-F1
#
_entry.id   AF-A0A0D2J342-F1
#
_cell.length_a   1.000
_cell.length_b   1.000
_cell.length_c   1.000
_cell.angle_alpha   90.00
_cell.angle_beta   90.00
_cell.angle_gamma   90.00
#
_symmetry.space_group_name_H-M   'P 1'
#
loop_
_entity.id
_entity.type
_entity.pdbx_description
1 polymer ?
#
loop_
_entity_poly.entity_id
_entity_poly.type
_entity_poly.pdbx_seq_one_letter_code
_entity_poly.pdbx_strand_id
1 'polypeptide(L)'
;MEGYDKLCSDMVKYPEFVILRKFKILNYRALLFKQAELTEKESRLISLIREDRNSGDTERQQFAFSFDAMLRSTSDTEGSKAQRELMQDICRVLPEYSMWFFRPPSSKLPGFWSR
;
A
#
# COMPACT_ATOMS: atom_id res chain seq x y z
N MET A 1 21.47 -0.13 33.83
CA MET A 1 20.22 -0.05 33.03
C MET A 1 19.06 -0.10 33.99
N GLU A 2 18.12 0.83 33.86
CA GLU A 2 16.90 0.90 34.68
C GLU A 2 15.67 0.96 33.77
N GLY A 3 14.49 0.66 34.32
CA GLY A 3 13.23 0.72 33.57
C GLY A 3 13.20 -0.17 32.33
N TYR A 4 12.79 0.40 31.20
CA TYR A 4 12.62 -0.34 29.94
C TYR A 4 13.92 -0.92 29.39
N ASP A 5 15.08 -0.30 29.62
CA ASP A 5 16.36 -0.83 29.15
C ASP A 5 16.71 -2.15 29.85
N LYS A 6 16.43 -2.24 31.15
CA LYS A 6 16.61 -3.49 31.91
C LYS A 6 15.64 -4.56 31.43
N LEU A 7 14.37 -4.20 31.22
CA LEU A 7 13.37 -5.12 30.66
C LEU A 7 13.78 -5.65 29.29
N CYS A 8 14.23 -4.78 28.37
CA CYS A 8 14.74 -5.19 27.07
C CYS A 8 15.95 -6.13 27.19
N SER A 9 16.90 -5.80 28.08
CA SER A 9 18.06 -6.65 28.37
C SER A 9 17.64 -8.03 28.89
N ASP A 10 16.67 -8.09 29.79
CA ASP A 10 16.13 -9.33 30.35
C ASP A 10 15.36 -10.15 29.29
N MET A 11 14.62 -9.49 28.39
CA MET A 11 13.93 -10.14 27.27
C MET A 11 14.91 -10.76 26.25
N VAL A 12 16.06 -10.13 26.03
CA VAL A 12 17.14 -10.73 25.22
C VAL A 12 17.79 -11.90 25.96
N LYS A 13 18.02 -11.75 27.27
CA LYS A 13 18.71 -12.75 28.10
C LYS A 13 17.89 -14.02 28.34
N TYR A 14 16.57 -13.89 28.47
CA TYR A 14 15.66 -15.01 28.75
C TYR A 14 14.49 -15.05 27.75
N PRO A 15 14.76 -15.41 26.48
CA PRO A 15 13.76 -15.38 25.40
C PRO A 15 12.55 -16.30 25.65
N GLU A 16 12.69 -17.33 26.49
CA GLU A 16 11.62 -18.25 26.88
C GLU A 16 10.52 -17.59 27.73
N PHE A 17 10.84 -16.50 28.44
CA PHE A 17 9.87 -15.74 29.25
C PHE A 17 9.26 -14.55 28.51
N VAL A 18 9.68 -14.32 27.26
CA VAL A 18 9.20 -13.20 26.45
C VAL A 18 7.79 -13.49 25.91
N ILE A 19 6.80 -12.74 26.44
CA ILE A 19 5.42 -12.79 25.96
C ILE A 19 5.15 -11.57 25.07
N LEU A 20 5.11 -11.79 23.75
CA LEU A 20 4.80 -10.75 22.78
C LEU A 20 3.45 -10.98 22.10
N ARG A 21 2.62 -9.94 22.05
CA ARG A 21 1.36 -9.96 21.29
C ARG A 21 1.67 -9.90 19.79
N LYS A 22 1.21 -10.89 19.03
CA LYS A 22 1.49 -11.00 17.58
C LYS A 22 0.56 -10.16 16.67
N PHE A 23 -0.33 -9.35 17.24
CA PHE A 23 -1.29 -8.45 16.55
C PHE A 23 -1.96 -8.97 15.26
N LYS A 24 -2.09 -10.30 15.07
CA LYS A 24 -2.48 -10.91 13.79
C LYS A 24 -3.81 -10.38 13.24
N ILE A 25 -4.83 -10.31 14.10
CA ILE A 25 -6.16 -9.79 13.73
C ILE A 25 -6.07 -8.34 13.26
N LEU A 26 -5.30 -7.51 13.97
CA LEU A 26 -5.12 -6.10 13.60
C LEU A 26 -4.39 -5.98 12.27
N ASN A 27 -3.36 -6.78 12.06
CA ASN A 27 -2.61 -6.85 10.79
C ASN A 27 -3.53 -7.23 9.62
N TYR A 28 -4.37 -8.25 9.78
CA TYR A 28 -5.31 -8.65 8.73
C TYR A 28 -6.38 -7.59 8.47
N ARG A 29 -6.89 -6.91 9.50
CA ARG A 29 -7.83 -5.79 9.32
C ARG A 29 -7.19 -4.64 8.54
N ALA A 30 -5.95 -4.28 8.87
CA ALA A 30 -5.21 -3.26 8.13
C ALA A 30 -5.00 -3.65 6.66
N LEU A 31 -4.69 -4.92 6.38
CA LEU A 31 -4.57 -5.45 5.02
C LEU A 31 -5.89 -5.34 4.25
N LEU A 32 -7.00 -5.81 4.85
CA LEU A 32 -8.33 -5.78 4.24
C LEU A 32 -8.79 -4.34 3.98
N PHE A 33 -8.50 -3.42 4.89
CA PHE A 33 -8.80 -2.00 4.71
C PHE A 33 -8.08 -1.43 3.48
N LYS A 34 -6.76 -1.65 3.36
CA LYS A 34 -5.98 -1.19 2.20
C LYS A 34 -6.45 -1.81 0.90
N GLN A 35 -6.83 -3.08 0.92
CA GLN A 35 -7.39 -3.76 -0.24
C GLN A 35 -8.71 -3.12 -0.67
N ALA A 36 -9.62 -2.87 0.26
CA ALA A 36 -10.90 -2.21 -0.04
C ALA A 36 -10.68 -0.81 -0.62
N GLU A 37 -9.77 -0.03 -0.04
CA GLU A 37 -9.40 1.30 -0.55
C GLU A 37 -8.85 1.23 -1.99
N LEU A 38 -7.96 0.29 -2.28
CA LEU A 38 -7.42 0.11 -3.63
C LEU A 38 -8.49 -0.35 -4.62
N THR A 39 -9.38 -1.27 -4.23
CA THR A 39 -10.50 -1.73 -5.07
C THR A 39 -11.45 -0.59 -5.44
N GLU A 40 -11.77 0.28 -4.48
CA GLU A 40 -12.61 1.46 -4.74
C GLU A 40 -11.91 2.43 -5.72
N LYS A 41 -10.64 2.75 -5.47
CA LYS A 41 -9.86 3.63 -6.33
C LYS A 41 -9.67 3.07 -7.74
N GLU A 42 -9.42 1.77 -7.87
CA GLU A 42 -9.34 1.08 -9.17
C GLU A 42 -10.65 1.19 -9.96
N SER A 43 -11.78 0.90 -9.30
CA SER A 43 -13.12 1.03 -9.91
C SER A 43 -13.39 2.46 -10.39
N ARG A 44 -13.03 3.46 -9.57
CA ARG A 44 -13.15 4.87 -9.93
C ARG A 44 -12.21 5.25 -11.09
N LEU A 45 -10.98 4.74 -11.10
CA LEU A 45 -10.01 5.01 -12.16
C LEU A 45 -10.49 4.46 -13.51
N ILE A 46 -11.01 3.23 -13.54
CA ILE A 46 -11.60 2.64 -14.74
C ILE A 46 -12.77 3.49 -15.25
N SER A 47 -13.58 4.04 -14.34
CA SER A 47 -14.69 4.94 -14.70
C SER A 47 -14.19 6.23 -15.33
N LEU A 48 -13.18 6.89 -14.71
CA LEU A 48 -12.58 8.10 -15.24
C LEU A 48 -11.91 7.89 -16.60
N ILE A 49 -11.18 6.78 -16.79
CA ILE A 49 -10.61 6.40 -18.10
C ILE A 49 -11.69 6.32 -19.18
N ARG A 50 -12.87 5.78 -18.85
CA ARG A 50 -14.00 5.70 -19.79
C ARG A 50 -14.62 7.07 -20.06
N GLU A 51 -14.75 7.91 -19.04
CA GLU A 51 -15.25 9.28 -19.15
C GLU A 51 -14.31 10.13 -20.03
N ASP A 52 -13.00 10.06 -19.81
CA ASP A 52 -11.98 10.79 -20.58
C ASP A 52 -11.93 10.32 -22.03
N ARG A 53 -12.01 9.01 -22.27
CA ARG A 53 -12.09 8.44 -23.63
C ARG A 53 -13.32 8.92 -24.40
N ASN A 54 -14.44 9.10 -23.72
CA ASN A 54 -15.70 9.55 -24.32
C ASN A 54 -15.89 11.07 -24.22
N SER A 55 -14.90 11.79 -23.70
CA SER A 55 -14.98 13.24 -23.57
C SER A 55 -14.91 13.90 -24.96
N GLY A 56 -15.47 15.09 -25.11
CA GLY A 56 -15.27 15.91 -26.33
C GLY A 56 -13.92 16.62 -26.36
N ASP A 57 -13.05 16.35 -25.38
CA ASP A 57 -11.77 17.03 -25.19
C ASP A 57 -10.64 16.13 -25.71
N THR A 58 -9.99 16.58 -26.79
CA THR A 58 -8.91 15.85 -27.46
C THR A 58 -7.74 15.53 -26.53
N GLU A 59 -7.44 16.40 -25.57
CA GLU A 59 -6.34 16.19 -24.62
C GLU A 59 -6.72 15.09 -23.62
N ARG A 60 -7.92 15.16 -23.04
CA ARG A 60 -8.41 14.14 -22.10
C ARG A 60 -8.55 12.77 -22.74
N GLN A 61 -9.00 12.70 -24.00
CA GLN A 61 -9.03 11.45 -24.75
C GLN A 61 -7.66 10.77 -24.82
N GLN A 62 -6.56 11.53 -24.88
CA GLN A 62 -5.21 10.98 -24.90
C GLN A 62 -4.81 10.35 -23.57
N PHE A 63 -5.35 10.80 -22.44
CA PHE A 63 -5.02 10.26 -21.12
C PHE A 63 -5.44 8.79 -20.95
N ALA A 64 -6.47 8.35 -21.68
CA ALA A 64 -6.88 6.95 -21.71
C ALA A 64 -5.84 6.02 -22.38
N PHE A 65 -4.92 6.57 -23.18
CA PHE A 65 -3.94 5.80 -23.96
C PHE A 65 -2.49 6.11 -23.58
N SER A 66 -2.21 7.28 -23.00
CA SER A 66 -0.85 7.74 -22.70
C SER A 66 -0.74 8.38 -21.31
N PHE A 67 0.01 7.72 -20.43
CA PHE A 67 0.38 8.27 -19.14
C PHE A 67 1.36 9.46 -19.26
N ASP A 68 2.21 9.50 -20.30
CA ASP A 68 3.09 10.65 -20.54
C ASP A 68 2.28 11.92 -20.86
N ALA A 69 1.21 11.78 -21.66
CA ALA A 69 0.29 12.89 -21.94
C ALA A 69 -0.40 13.39 -20.66
N MET A 70 -0.85 12.46 -19.80
CA MET A 70 -1.47 12.78 -18.52
C MET A 70 -0.51 13.50 -17.55
N LEU A 71 0.76 13.08 -17.51
CA LEU A 71 1.77 13.66 -16.61
C LEU A 71 2.27 15.03 -17.09
N ARG A 72 2.35 15.25 -18.40
CA ARG A 72 2.81 16.52 -18.99
C ARG A 72 1.70 17.54 -19.20
N SER A 73 0.45 17.12 -19.07
CA SER A 73 -0.71 18.01 -19.15
C SER A 73 -0.59 19.20 -18.19
N THR A 74 -0.63 20.40 -18.76
CA THR A 74 -0.79 21.67 -18.02
C THR A 74 -2.27 22.06 -17.86
N SER A 75 -3.17 21.20 -18.35
CA SER A 75 -4.61 21.41 -18.32
C SER A 75 -5.12 21.24 -16.91
N ASP A 76 -5.65 22.34 -16.39
CA ASP A 76 -6.10 22.46 -15.01
C ASP A 76 -7.62 22.28 -14.88
N THR A 77 -8.27 21.75 -15.92
CA THR A 77 -9.69 21.44 -15.88
C THR A 77 -9.97 20.32 -14.88
N GLU A 78 -11.12 20.38 -14.21
CA GLU A 78 -11.51 19.41 -13.19
C GLU A 78 -11.46 17.96 -13.73
N GLY A 79 -11.90 17.76 -14.98
CA GLY A 79 -11.85 16.46 -15.64
C GLY A 79 -10.42 15.97 -15.88
N SER A 80 -9.53 16.85 -16.32
CA SER A 80 -8.12 16.50 -16.57
C SER A 80 -7.35 16.15 -15.31
N LYS A 81 -7.72 16.75 -14.17
CA LYS A 81 -7.09 16.47 -12.87
C LYS A 81 -7.53 15.15 -12.27
N ALA A 82 -8.81 14.82 -12.39
CA ALA A 82 -9.42 13.70 -11.68
C ALA A 82 -8.69 12.37 -11.91
N GLN A 83 -8.40 12.01 -13.17
CA GLN A 83 -7.71 10.76 -13.48
C GLN A 83 -6.26 10.76 -12.97
N ARG A 84 -5.55 11.89 -13.13
CA ARG A 84 -4.16 12.06 -12.71
C ARG A 84 -3.99 11.97 -11.20
N GLU A 85 -4.80 12.71 -10.46
CA GLU A 85 -4.77 12.74 -9.00
C GLU A 85 -5.12 11.38 -8.41
N LEU A 86 -6.14 10.71 -8.96
CA LEU A 86 -6.50 9.38 -8.51
C LEU A 86 -5.38 8.35 -8.77
N MET A 87 -4.69 8.46 -9.92
CA MET A 87 -3.53 7.62 -10.21
C MET A 87 -2.38 7.87 -9.23
N GLN A 88 -2.12 9.13 -8.86
CA GLN A 88 -1.13 9.48 -7.83
C GLN A 88 -1.49 8.91 -6.47
N ASP A 89 -2.77 8.99 -6.07
CA ASP A 89 -3.27 8.40 -4.83
C ASP A 89 -3.11 6.87 -4.81
N ILE A 90 -3.40 6.18 -5.92
CA ILE A 90 -3.16 4.74 -6.07
C ILE A 90 -1.66 4.45 -5.91
N CYS A 91 -0.79 5.20 -6.59
CA CYS A 91 0.66 5.05 -6.48
C CYS A 91 1.18 5.30 -5.06
N ARG A 92 0.48 6.08 -4.22
CA ARG A 92 0.82 6.27 -2.80
C ARG A 92 0.42 5.06 -1.95
N VAL A 93 -0.76 4.49 -2.16
CA VAL A 93 -1.31 3.40 -1.32
C VAL A 93 -0.77 2.02 -1.75
N LEU A 94 -0.53 1.82 -3.04
CA LEU A 94 -0.15 0.52 -3.60
C LEU A 94 1.15 -0.06 -2.99
N PRO A 95 2.23 0.70 -2.74
CA PRO A 95 3.44 0.18 -2.10
C PRO A 95 3.17 -0.37 -0.69
N GLU A 96 2.33 0.33 0.07
CA GLU A 96 1.95 -0.05 1.43
C GLU A 96 1.10 -1.33 1.51
N TYR A 97 0.38 -1.66 0.44
CA TYR A 97 -0.29 -2.94 0.27
C TYR A 97 0.70 -4.00 -0.26
N SER A 98 1.50 -3.65 -1.26
CA SER A 98 2.44 -4.54 -1.93
C SER A 98 3.50 -5.11 -0.98
N MET A 99 3.94 -4.33 0.01
CA MET A 99 4.92 -4.78 1.02
C MET A 99 4.49 -6.04 1.79
N TRP A 100 3.18 -6.33 1.85
CA TRP A 100 2.66 -7.53 2.51
C TRP A 100 2.97 -8.82 1.72
N PHE A 101 3.13 -8.73 0.40
CA PHE A 101 3.48 -9.86 -0.46
C PHE A 101 4.99 -10.06 -0.59
N PHE A 102 5.77 -8.98 -0.48
CA PHE A 102 7.23 -9.03 -0.50
C PHE A 102 7.84 -9.47 0.83
N ARG A 103 7.02 -9.73 1.87
CA ARG A 103 7.52 -10.40 3.06
C ARG A 103 7.96 -11.80 2.64
N PRO A 104 9.25 -12.15 2.75
CA PRO A 104 9.65 -13.53 2.52
C PRO A 104 8.78 -14.40 3.43
N PRO A 105 8.31 -15.57 2.95
CA PRO A 105 7.75 -16.55 3.87
C PRO A 105 8.77 -16.68 4.99
N SER A 106 8.32 -16.62 6.24
CA SER A 106 9.16 -16.91 7.39
C SER A 106 9.49 -18.40 7.32
N SER A 107 10.34 -18.76 6.36
CA SER A 107 10.88 -20.08 6.17
C SER A 107 11.86 -20.26 7.31
N LYS A 108 11.38 -21.01 8.31
CA LYS A 108 12.16 -21.64 9.37
C LYS A 108 12.78 -20.64 10.36
N LEU A 109 12.16 -20.53 11.53
CA LEU A 109 13.00 -20.46 12.74
C LEU A 109 13.85 -21.74 12.70
N PRO A 110 15.19 -21.66 12.62
CA PRO A 110 16.00 -22.85 12.78
C PRO A 110 15.74 -23.35 14.19
N GLY A 111 15.35 -24.63 14.31
CA GLY A 111 15.37 -25.33 15.57
C GLY A 111 16.79 -25.24 16.13
N PHE A 112 16.98 -24.41 17.14
CA PHE A 112 18.17 -24.40 17.99
C PHE A 112 17.85 -25.22 19.24
N TRP A 113 17.62 -26.51 19.03
CA TRP A 113 17.95 -27.54 20.00
C TRP A 113 19.25 -28.18 19.51
N SER A 114 20.38 -27.77 20.08
CA SER A 114 21.66 -28.48 20.01
C SER A 114 22.65 -27.90 21.01
N ARG A 115 22.46 -28.25 22.29
CA ARG A 115 23.44 -28.90 23.18
C ARG A 115 22.98 -28.80 24.62
#